data_AF-A0A8H5JCN0-F1
#
_entry.id   AF-A0A8H5JCN0-F1
#
_cell.length_a   1.000
_cell.length_b   1.000
_cell.length_c   1.000
_cell.angle_alpha   90.00
_cell.angle_beta   90.00
_cell.angle_gamma   90.00
#
_symmetry.space_group_name_H-M   'P 1'
#
loop_
_entity.id
_entity.type
_entity.pdbx_description
1 polymer ?
#
loop_
_entity_poly.entity_id
_entity_poly.type
_entity_poly.pdbx_seq_one_letter_code
_entity_poly.pdbx_strand_id
1 'polypeptide(L)'
;MTAKKIPTFDDLPLDKNGSPGNAWGLWGPDDQLEQYAVEPLQALWTGQFYMGHKQEEFVPGSQSLGVDAYANNGGIIGRGVLIDWYSWPQRNNISLSPFQTNAVEMSHIHVITAEENIEFRQGDILFIRVGFPAHYNALSPQAQENFPNRQPGGLLGLEATEESLRWLWDSGLSAIASDAAGFERGPATGAYNPPDVSIHQWALAGWGMPIGELFDLEALAEKCRERKRWTFFLTSTPLKVPGGVASPGNAVAIL
;
A
#
# COMPACT_ATOMS: atom_id res chain seq x y z
N MET A 1 -5.87 -15.24 -26.29
CA MET A 1 -6.18 -15.69 -24.92
C MET A 1 -7.23 -14.73 -24.37
N THR A 2 -8.41 -15.21 -23.99
CA THR A 2 -9.41 -14.38 -23.27
C THR A 2 -8.80 -13.98 -21.94
N ALA A 3 -8.78 -12.68 -21.64
CA ALA A 3 -8.28 -12.20 -20.34
C ALA A 3 -9.04 -12.92 -19.22
N LYS A 4 -8.30 -13.46 -18.24
CA LYS A 4 -8.89 -14.08 -17.06
C LYS A 4 -9.69 -12.99 -16.33
N LYS A 5 -10.99 -13.20 -16.12
CA LYS A 5 -11.82 -12.26 -15.37
C LYS A 5 -11.35 -12.26 -13.92
N ILE A 6 -10.92 -11.10 -13.41
CA ILE A 6 -10.58 -10.95 -11.99
C ILE A 6 -11.89 -11.04 -11.17
N PRO A 7 -11.94 -11.85 -10.09
CA PRO A 7 -13.09 -11.92 -9.20
C PRO A 7 -13.34 -10.58 -8.49
N THR A 8 -14.59 -10.27 -8.13
CA THR A 8 -14.86 -9.10 -7.28
C THR A 8 -14.51 -9.39 -5.82
N PHE A 9 -14.50 -8.37 -4.97
CA PHE A 9 -14.23 -8.55 -3.54
C PHE A 9 -15.20 -9.54 -2.89
N ASP A 10 -16.47 -9.55 -3.32
CA ASP A 10 -17.51 -10.48 -2.80
C ASP A 10 -17.29 -11.94 -3.22
N ASP A 11 -16.48 -12.19 -4.26
CA ASP A 11 -16.13 -13.55 -4.68
C ASP A 11 -15.03 -14.16 -3.77
N LEU A 12 -14.37 -13.34 -2.93
CA LEU A 12 -13.32 -13.78 -2.01
C LEU A 12 -13.91 -14.38 -0.71
N PRO A 13 -13.24 -15.34 -0.05
CA PRO A 13 -11.95 -15.94 -0.42
C PRO A 13 -12.06 -16.94 -1.58
N LEU A 14 -11.02 -17.06 -2.39
CA LEU A 14 -10.93 -18.06 -3.46
C LEU A 14 -10.59 -19.45 -2.91
N ASP A 15 -9.58 -19.55 -2.03
CA ASP A 15 -9.32 -20.78 -1.28
C ASP A 15 -10.14 -20.80 0.01
N LYS A 16 -11.09 -21.72 0.09
CA LYS A 16 -11.98 -21.86 1.27
C LYS A 16 -11.26 -22.42 2.51
N ASN A 17 -10.05 -22.94 2.36
CA ASN A 17 -9.21 -23.39 3.48
C ASN A 17 -8.21 -22.32 3.95
N GLY A 18 -8.13 -21.18 3.24
CA GLY A 18 -7.20 -20.09 3.54
C GLY A 18 -7.76 -19.00 4.46
N SER A 19 -7.02 -17.89 4.58
CA SER A 19 -7.44 -16.74 5.38
C SER A 19 -8.69 -16.05 4.79
N PRO A 20 -9.50 -15.33 5.61
CA PRO A 20 -10.62 -14.55 5.10
C PRO A 20 -10.19 -13.60 3.98
N GLY A 21 -10.98 -13.57 2.90
CA GLY A 21 -10.73 -12.65 1.79
C GLY A 21 -9.51 -12.95 0.91
N ASN A 22 -8.89 -14.13 1.04
CA ASN A 22 -7.72 -14.46 0.23
C ASN A 22 -8.04 -14.57 -1.28
N ALA A 23 -7.07 -14.22 -2.11
CA ALA A 23 -7.09 -14.43 -3.55
C ALA A 23 -6.19 -15.61 -3.98
N TRP A 24 -5.95 -16.56 -3.09
CA TRP A 24 -4.98 -17.63 -3.31
C TRP A 24 -5.39 -18.52 -4.48
N GLY A 25 -4.42 -18.85 -5.34
CA GLY A 25 -4.63 -19.61 -6.56
C GLY A 25 -5.21 -18.80 -7.74
N LEU A 26 -5.45 -17.48 -7.58
CA LEU A 26 -5.93 -16.64 -8.69
C LEU A 26 -4.98 -16.67 -9.89
N TRP A 27 -3.67 -16.70 -9.66
CA TRP A 27 -2.66 -16.69 -10.73
C TRP A 27 -2.03 -18.06 -11.00
N GLY A 28 -2.45 -19.08 -10.26
CA GLY A 28 -1.94 -20.45 -10.36
C GLY A 28 -1.11 -20.86 -9.13
N PRO A 29 -0.70 -22.13 -9.05
CA PRO A 29 0.09 -22.65 -7.93
C PRO A 29 1.55 -22.19 -7.96
N ASP A 30 2.06 -21.78 -9.13
CA ASP A 30 3.44 -21.33 -9.33
C ASP A 30 3.55 -19.79 -9.35
N ASP A 31 2.56 -19.09 -8.78
CA ASP A 31 2.58 -17.62 -8.73
C ASP A 31 3.73 -17.11 -7.85
N GLN A 32 4.39 -16.07 -8.33
CA GLN A 32 5.51 -15.40 -7.69
C GLN A 32 5.15 -13.97 -7.25
N LEU A 33 3.86 -13.65 -7.03
CA LEU A 33 3.44 -12.46 -6.30
C LEU A 33 3.90 -12.58 -4.84
N GLU A 34 5.17 -12.27 -4.63
CA GLU A 34 5.93 -12.61 -3.44
C GLU A 34 6.24 -11.35 -2.64
N GLN A 35 5.55 -11.11 -1.52
CA GLN A 35 6.08 -10.23 -0.48
C GLN A 35 5.82 -10.79 0.93
N TYR A 36 6.84 -10.66 1.78
CA TYR A 36 6.79 -10.83 3.22
C TYR A 36 6.53 -9.48 3.94
N ALA A 37 5.61 -9.46 4.90
CA ALA A 37 5.39 -8.29 5.75
C ALA A 37 6.50 -8.20 6.81
N VAL A 38 7.33 -7.14 6.79
CA VAL A 38 8.21 -6.82 7.93
C VAL A 38 7.42 -6.07 8.97
N GLU A 39 6.69 -6.84 9.77
CA GLU A 39 6.47 -6.66 11.20
C GLU A 39 5.94 -8.02 11.71
N PRO A 40 6.13 -8.41 12.98
CA PRO A 40 5.50 -9.60 13.55
C PRO A 40 3.98 -9.38 13.71
N LEU A 41 3.31 -8.88 12.69
CA LEU A 41 1.88 -8.97 12.51
C LEU A 41 1.64 -10.36 11.95
N GLN A 42 1.68 -11.37 12.82
CA GLN A 42 0.93 -12.60 12.58
C GLN A 42 -0.42 -12.16 12.01
N ALA A 43 -0.81 -12.66 10.84
CA ALA A 43 -2.18 -12.52 10.37
C ALA A 43 -3.05 -13.00 11.55
N LEU A 44 -3.73 -12.07 12.22
CA LEU A 44 -4.36 -12.31 13.54
C LEU A 44 -5.41 -13.42 13.50
N TRP A 45 -5.77 -13.86 12.30
CA TRP A 45 -6.83 -14.79 11.98
C TRP A 45 -6.35 -16.23 11.79
N THR A 46 -5.24 -16.46 11.08
CA THR A 46 -4.77 -17.81 10.74
C THR A 46 -3.28 -18.06 10.96
N GLY A 47 -2.49 -17.03 11.23
CA GLY A 47 -1.02 -17.14 11.33
C GLY A 47 -0.35 -17.52 10.00
N GLN A 48 -1.03 -17.32 8.87
CA GLN A 48 -0.53 -17.63 7.53
C GLN A 48 -0.21 -16.37 6.74
N PHE A 49 0.77 -16.50 5.86
CA PHE A 49 1.16 -15.54 4.84
C PHE A 49 0.54 -15.93 3.49
N TYR A 50 0.89 -15.20 2.42
CA TYR A 50 0.41 -15.47 1.08
C TYR A 50 0.56 -16.95 0.69
N MET A 51 -0.45 -17.51 0.03
CA MET A 51 -0.52 -18.93 -0.37
C MET A 51 -0.38 -19.94 0.79
N GLY A 52 -0.68 -19.52 2.03
CA GLY A 52 -0.73 -20.41 3.19
C GLY A 52 0.61 -20.68 3.88
N HIS A 53 1.68 -20.02 3.45
CA HIS A 53 3.00 -20.10 4.10
C HIS A 53 2.91 -19.75 5.58
N LYS A 54 3.76 -20.36 6.41
CA LYS A 54 3.78 -20.14 7.86
C LYS A 54 5.09 -19.53 8.31
N GLN A 55 5.06 -18.86 9.47
CA GLN A 55 6.22 -18.19 10.05
C GLN A 55 7.46 -19.09 10.13
N GLU A 56 7.27 -20.37 10.41
CA GLU A 56 8.36 -21.34 10.60
C GLU A 56 9.09 -21.69 9.29
N GLU A 57 8.50 -21.37 8.14
CA GLU A 57 9.11 -21.59 6.81
C GLU A 57 10.18 -20.52 6.48
N PHE A 58 10.09 -19.34 7.11
CA PHE A 58 11.00 -18.22 6.87
C PHE A 58 12.25 -18.32 7.75
N VAL A 59 13.09 -19.30 7.43
CA VAL A 59 14.41 -19.47 8.03
C VAL A 59 15.49 -18.79 7.19
N PRO A 60 16.68 -18.48 7.74
CA PRO A 60 17.78 -17.94 6.95
C PRO A 60 18.09 -18.79 5.72
N GLY A 61 18.05 -18.17 4.53
CA GLY A 61 18.26 -18.85 3.24
C GLY A 61 16.99 -19.39 2.58
N SER A 62 15.82 -19.27 3.21
CA SER A 62 14.53 -19.45 2.52
C SER A 62 14.40 -18.46 1.36
N GLN A 63 13.75 -18.89 0.28
CA GLN A 63 13.55 -18.07 -0.92
C GLN A 63 12.07 -17.75 -1.18
N SER A 64 11.15 -18.35 -0.43
CA SER A 64 9.72 -18.10 -0.57
C SER A 64 9.35 -16.70 -0.09
N LEU A 65 8.50 -16.01 -0.85
CA LEU A 65 8.04 -14.64 -0.56
C LEU A 65 9.18 -13.61 -0.50
N GLY A 66 10.28 -13.88 -1.21
CA GLY A 66 11.46 -13.03 -1.24
C GLY A 66 11.29 -11.84 -2.19
N VAL A 67 11.75 -10.66 -1.78
CA VAL A 67 11.73 -9.45 -2.61
C VAL A 67 12.56 -9.59 -3.89
N ASP A 68 13.50 -10.54 -3.92
CA ASP A 68 14.27 -10.87 -5.10
C ASP A 68 13.42 -11.50 -6.22
N ALA A 69 12.24 -12.05 -5.92
CA ALA A 69 11.29 -12.49 -6.93
C ALA A 69 10.89 -11.34 -7.86
N TYR A 70 10.60 -10.15 -7.33
CA TYR A 70 10.35 -8.96 -8.15
C TYR A 70 11.57 -8.60 -8.99
N ALA A 71 12.77 -8.58 -8.39
CA ALA A 71 14.00 -8.25 -9.12
C ALA A 71 14.29 -9.26 -10.26
N ASN A 72 14.02 -10.56 -10.03
CA ASN A 72 14.19 -11.62 -11.02
C ASN A 72 13.14 -11.54 -12.15
N ASN A 73 11.96 -11.00 -11.85
CA ASN A 73 10.85 -10.83 -12.80
C ASN A 73 10.77 -9.43 -13.45
N GLY A 74 11.84 -8.63 -13.35
CA GLY A 74 11.95 -7.34 -14.05
C GLY A 74 11.54 -6.11 -13.23
N GLY A 75 11.22 -6.28 -11.95
CA GLY A 75 10.79 -5.23 -11.03
C GLY A 75 9.30 -4.94 -11.11
N ILE A 76 8.87 -3.90 -10.40
CA ILE A 76 7.50 -3.40 -10.42
C ILE A 76 7.43 -2.28 -11.45
N ILE A 77 6.89 -2.60 -12.63
CA ILE A 77 6.82 -1.70 -13.78
C ILE A 77 5.39 -1.63 -14.28
N GLY A 78 4.84 -0.43 -14.38
CA GLY A 78 3.44 -0.28 -14.77
C GLY A 78 2.95 1.16 -14.84
N ARG A 79 1.63 1.32 -14.82
CA ARG A 79 0.98 2.63 -14.77
C ARG A 79 0.77 3.03 -13.31
N GLY A 80 1.48 4.05 -12.87
CA GLY A 80 1.23 4.70 -11.58
C GLY A 80 0.07 5.68 -11.67
N VAL A 81 -0.74 5.74 -10.60
CA VAL A 81 -1.84 6.69 -10.42
C VAL A 81 -1.67 7.37 -9.07
N LEU A 82 -1.57 8.70 -9.06
CA LEU A 82 -1.40 9.49 -7.84
C LEU A 82 -2.73 10.13 -7.42
N ILE A 83 -3.16 9.86 -6.20
CA ILE A 83 -4.16 10.64 -5.47
C ILE A 83 -3.43 11.62 -4.56
N ASP A 84 -3.54 12.91 -4.88
CA ASP A 84 -2.98 14.00 -4.06
C ASP A 84 -3.93 14.38 -2.92
N TRP A 85 -4.07 13.48 -1.94
CA TRP A 85 -4.92 13.73 -0.79
C TRP A 85 -4.43 14.91 0.03
N TYR A 86 -3.13 15.07 0.25
CA TYR A 86 -2.56 16.12 1.10
C TYR A 86 -2.92 17.55 0.68
N SER A 87 -3.12 17.80 -0.61
CA SER A 87 -3.58 19.10 -1.10
C SER A 87 -5.08 19.34 -0.90
N TRP A 88 -5.90 18.29 -0.77
CA TRP A 88 -7.35 18.40 -0.56
C TRP A 88 -7.73 19.06 0.79
N PRO A 89 -7.24 18.64 1.98
CA PRO A 89 -7.61 19.27 3.23
C PRO A 89 -7.15 20.73 3.28
N GLN A 90 -6.00 21.07 2.69
CA GLN A 90 -5.50 22.44 2.61
C GLN A 90 -6.47 23.36 1.83
N ARG A 91 -6.97 22.91 0.68
CA ARG A 91 -7.96 23.66 -0.13
C ARG A 91 -9.31 23.81 0.59
N ASN A 92 -9.64 22.87 1.48
CA ASN A 92 -10.87 22.85 2.25
C ASN A 92 -10.75 23.47 3.66
N ASN A 93 -9.63 24.13 3.96
CA ASN A 93 -9.33 24.72 5.28
C ASN A 93 -9.42 23.71 6.44
N ILE A 94 -9.07 22.46 6.17
CA ILE A 94 -8.97 21.37 7.14
C ILE A 94 -7.49 21.25 7.54
N SER A 95 -7.20 21.42 8.83
CA SER A 95 -5.84 21.31 9.37
C SER A 95 -5.64 19.94 10.00
N LEU A 96 -4.98 19.03 9.28
CA LEU A 96 -4.61 17.70 9.77
C LEU A 96 -3.08 17.56 9.76
N SER A 97 -2.55 16.87 10.76
CA SER A 97 -1.14 16.52 10.84
C SER A 97 -0.94 15.05 10.48
N PRO A 98 0.06 14.71 9.65
CA PRO A 98 0.43 13.31 9.40
C PRO A 98 1.01 12.62 10.64
N PHE A 99 1.32 13.37 11.70
CA PHE A 99 1.85 12.86 12.97
C PHE A 99 0.77 12.63 14.04
N GLN A 100 -0.50 12.62 13.64
CA GLN A 100 -1.65 12.34 14.47
C GLN A 100 -2.48 11.24 13.83
N THR A 101 -3.17 10.45 14.66
CA THR A 101 -4.10 9.43 14.18
C THR A 101 -5.29 10.11 13.51
N ASN A 102 -5.28 10.09 12.20
CA ASN A 102 -6.31 10.61 11.30
C ASN A 102 -6.38 9.71 10.08
N ALA A 103 -7.38 9.91 9.23
CA ALA A 103 -7.62 9.04 8.09
C ALA A 103 -7.70 9.79 6.77
N VAL A 104 -7.14 9.17 5.74
CA VAL A 104 -7.63 9.33 4.37
C VAL A 104 -8.90 8.47 4.27
N GLU A 105 -10.05 9.11 4.47
CA GLU A 105 -11.37 8.47 4.30
C GLU A 105 -11.71 8.23 2.82
N MET A 106 -12.49 7.19 2.54
CA MET A 106 -12.99 6.84 1.21
C MET A 106 -13.83 7.95 0.61
N SER A 107 -14.57 8.68 1.45
CA SER A 107 -15.31 9.89 1.06
C SER A 107 -14.38 10.92 0.38
N HIS A 108 -13.16 11.13 0.91
CA HIS A 108 -12.17 12.02 0.32
C HIS A 108 -11.63 11.48 -1.01
N ILE A 109 -11.34 10.18 -1.07
CA ILE A 109 -10.86 9.50 -2.28
C ILE A 109 -11.87 9.67 -3.42
N HIS A 110 -13.16 9.45 -3.16
CA HIS A 110 -14.22 9.62 -4.15
C HIS A 110 -14.36 11.06 -4.64
N VAL A 111 -14.26 12.04 -3.73
CA VAL A 111 -14.28 13.47 -4.11
C VAL A 111 -13.08 13.82 -4.98
N ILE A 112 -11.86 13.45 -4.58
CA ILE A 112 -10.63 13.79 -5.32
C ILE A 112 -10.63 13.14 -6.70
N THR A 113 -10.96 11.85 -6.77
CA THR A 113 -10.98 11.12 -8.05
C THR A 113 -12.01 11.70 -9.02
N ALA A 114 -13.17 12.15 -8.52
CA ALA A 114 -14.18 12.83 -9.32
C ALA A 114 -13.74 14.24 -9.76
N GLU A 115 -13.19 15.06 -8.85
CA GLU A 115 -12.68 16.41 -9.14
C GLU A 115 -11.60 16.38 -10.24
N GLU A 116 -10.72 15.40 -10.16
CA GLU A 116 -9.51 15.29 -10.97
C GLU A 116 -9.68 14.36 -12.19
N ASN A 117 -10.87 13.79 -12.39
CA ASN A 117 -11.19 12.81 -13.44
C ASN A 117 -10.19 11.64 -13.49
N ILE A 118 -9.90 11.07 -12.33
CA ILE A 118 -8.98 9.93 -12.19
C ILE A 118 -9.75 8.63 -12.45
N GLU A 119 -9.30 7.89 -13.46
CA GLU A 119 -9.83 6.57 -13.79
C GLU A 119 -8.78 5.47 -13.56
N PHE A 120 -9.16 4.49 -12.75
CA PHE A 120 -8.37 3.28 -12.52
C PHE A 120 -8.55 2.26 -13.64
N ARG A 121 -7.50 1.49 -13.87
CA ARG A 121 -7.44 0.38 -14.82
C ARG A 121 -6.79 -0.80 -14.12
N GLN A 122 -7.17 -2.00 -14.56
CA GLN A 122 -6.55 -3.22 -14.11
C GLN A 122 -5.02 -3.17 -14.28
N GLY A 123 -4.29 -3.48 -13.21
CA GLY A 123 -2.83 -3.45 -13.15
C GLY A 123 -2.24 -2.13 -12.68
N ASP A 124 -3.04 -1.11 -12.39
CA ASP A 124 -2.53 0.16 -11.88
C ASP A 124 -1.81 0.02 -10.53
N ILE A 125 -0.86 0.94 -10.31
CA ILE A 125 -0.13 1.08 -9.07
C ILE A 125 -0.59 2.36 -8.40
N LEU A 126 -1.28 2.25 -7.29
CA LEU A 126 -1.84 3.38 -6.57
C LEU A 126 -0.75 4.07 -5.73
N PHE A 127 -0.72 5.40 -5.77
CA PHE A 127 0.01 6.24 -4.83
C PHE A 127 -0.97 7.18 -4.13
N ILE A 128 -0.96 7.20 -2.79
CA ILE A 128 -1.69 8.19 -2.00
C ILE A 128 -0.66 9.12 -1.35
N ARG A 129 -0.74 10.42 -1.65
CA ARG A 129 0.08 11.44 -1.00
C ARG A 129 -0.67 12.02 0.20
N VAL A 130 -0.10 11.87 1.39
CA VAL A 130 -0.61 12.30 2.70
C VAL A 130 0.26 13.36 3.39
N GLY A 131 1.44 13.65 2.85
CA GLY A 131 2.29 14.78 3.26
C GLY A 131 3.26 14.50 4.40
N PHE A 132 3.52 13.23 4.71
CA PHE A 132 4.45 12.88 5.79
C PHE A 132 5.89 13.40 5.55
N PRO A 133 6.52 13.21 4.37
CA PRO A 133 7.87 13.73 4.13
C PRO A 133 7.96 15.25 4.23
N ALA A 134 6.96 15.96 3.70
CA ALA A 134 6.90 17.42 3.78
C ALA A 134 6.89 17.91 5.24
N HIS A 135 6.06 17.31 6.08
CA HIS A 135 6.02 17.64 7.51
C HIS A 135 7.30 17.24 8.24
N TYR A 136 7.86 16.07 7.94
CA TYR A 136 9.07 15.57 8.61
C TYR A 136 10.29 16.43 8.29
N ASN A 137 10.43 16.85 7.03
CA ASN A 137 11.52 17.71 6.58
C ASN A 137 11.40 19.15 7.11
N ALA A 138 10.20 19.58 7.52
CA ALA A 138 9.97 20.88 8.15
C ALA A 138 10.30 20.90 9.65
N LEU A 139 10.55 19.74 10.27
CA LEU A 139 10.96 19.65 11.68
C LEU A 139 12.40 20.16 11.88
N SER A 140 12.70 20.62 13.09
CA SER A 140 14.08 20.87 13.48
C SER A 140 14.87 19.55 13.56
N PRO A 141 16.21 19.56 13.42
CA PRO A 141 17.03 18.35 13.55
C PRO A 141 16.78 17.60 14.86
N GLN A 142 16.59 18.33 15.97
CA GLN A 142 16.29 17.75 17.28
C GLN A 142 14.91 17.08 17.33
N ALA A 143 13.92 17.63 16.63
CA ALA A 143 12.59 17.04 16.54
C ALA A 143 12.57 15.81 15.63
N GLN A 144 13.39 15.78 14.57
CA GLN A 144 13.60 14.59 13.74
C GLN A 144 14.25 13.46 14.53
N GLU A 145 15.33 13.75 15.28
CA GLU A 145 16.01 12.77 16.13
C GLU A 145 15.07 12.17 17.20
N ASN A 146 14.21 13.01 17.78
CA ASN A 146 13.22 12.58 18.79
C ASN A 146 11.91 12.06 18.20
N PHE A 147 11.75 12.01 16.86
CA PHE A 147 10.49 11.66 16.22
C PHE A 147 9.92 10.29 16.62
N PRO A 148 10.73 9.23 16.78
CA PRO A 148 10.23 7.92 17.23
C PRO A 148 9.64 7.94 18.65
N ASN A 149 10.06 8.90 19.48
CA ASN A 149 9.70 8.99 20.90
C ASN A 149 8.54 9.98 21.17
N ARG A 150 7.95 10.57 20.13
CA ARG A 150 6.87 11.55 20.27
C ARG A 150 5.62 10.92 20.89
N GLN A 151 4.86 11.73 21.61
CA GLN A 151 3.55 11.35 22.16
C GLN A 151 2.50 12.42 21.81
N PRO A 152 1.32 12.04 21.31
CA PRO A 152 0.93 10.68 20.91
C PRO A 152 1.71 10.19 19.67
N GLY A 153 1.95 8.87 19.58
CA GLY A 153 2.66 8.23 18.46
C GLY A 153 1.82 7.99 17.20
N GLY A 154 0.66 8.64 17.08
CA GLY A 154 -0.30 8.44 15.99
C GLY A 154 0.26 8.81 14.62
N LEU A 155 -0.31 8.20 13.57
CA LEU A 155 0.08 8.41 12.18
C LEU A 155 -1.16 8.47 11.30
N LEU A 156 -1.14 9.37 10.31
CA LEU A 156 -2.18 9.47 9.30
C LEU A 156 -1.91 8.48 8.16
N GLY A 157 -2.96 7.84 7.68
CA GLY A 157 -2.92 6.95 6.51
C GLY A 157 -4.32 6.61 6.03
N LEU A 158 -4.46 5.68 5.08
CA LEU A 158 -5.75 5.19 4.62
C LEU A 158 -6.56 4.60 5.79
N GLU A 159 -7.88 4.83 5.81
CA GLU A 159 -8.73 4.12 6.76
C GLU A 159 -8.77 2.62 6.48
N ALA A 160 -8.79 1.81 7.53
CA ALA A 160 -8.88 0.37 7.43
C ALA A 160 -10.35 -0.03 7.61
N THR A 161 -11.11 -0.07 6.52
CA THR A 161 -12.52 -0.49 6.50
C THR A 161 -12.77 -1.52 5.40
N GLU A 162 -13.90 -2.23 5.47
CA GLU A 162 -14.32 -3.12 4.38
C GLU A 162 -14.49 -2.35 3.06
N GLU A 163 -14.98 -1.11 3.11
CA GLU A 163 -15.11 -0.24 1.95
C GLU A 163 -13.76 0.04 1.30
N SER A 164 -12.73 0.34 2.10
CA SER A 164 -11.37 0.55 1.61
C SER A 164 -10.78 -0.71 1.00
N LEU A 165 -10.96 -1.88 1.64
CA LEU A 165 -10.51 -3.15 1.10
C LEU A 165 -11.18 -3.48 -0.24
N ARG A 166 -12.51 -3.34 -0.29
CA ARG A 166 -13.31 -3.55 -1.49
C ARG A 166 -12.87 -2.64 -2.61
N TRP A 167 -12.68 -1.34 -2.33
CA TRP A 167 -12.23 -0.37 -3.31
C TRP A 167 -10.83 -0.69 -3.85
N LEU A 168 -9.88 -1.06 -2.99
CA LEU A 168 -8.53 -1.44 -3.42
C LEU A 168 -8.55 -2.66 -4.37
N TRP A 169 -9.33 -3.69 -4.02
CA TRP A 169 -9.43 -4.91 -4.81
C TRP A 169 -10.21 -4.70 -6.12
N ASP A 170 -11.43 -4.15 -6.04
CA ASP A 170 -12.32 -3.98 -7.21
C ASP A 170 -11.78 -2.94 -8.21
N SER A 171 -10.90 -2.03 -7.78
CA SER A 171 -10.17 -1.12 -8.69
C SER A 171 -9.14 -1.86 -9.55
N GLY A 172 -8.84 -3.13 -9.25
CA GLY A 172 -7.91 -3.97 -10.01
C GLY A 172 -6.45 -3.55 -9.86
N LEU A 173 -6.08 -3.00 -8.71
CA LEU A 173 -4.71 -2.53 -8.42
C LEU A 173 -3.74 -3.71 -8.33
N SER A 174 -2.52 -3.52 -8.83
CA SER A 174 -1.43 -4.51 -8.72
C SER A 174 -0.49 -4.25 -7.55
N ALA A 175 -0.44 -3.01 -7.08
CA ALA A 175 0.37 -2.57 -5.95
C ALA A 175 -0.20 -1.28 -5.36
N ILE A 176 0.06 -1.04 -4.08
CA ILE A 176 -0.37 0.17 -3.37
C ILE A 176 0.82 0.82 -2.71
N ALA A 177 0.87 2.15 -2.74
CA ALA A 177 1.95 2.91 -2.16
C ALA A 177 1.46 4.24 -1.58
N SER A 178 2.25 4.79 -0.67
CA SER A 178 2.02 6.11 -0.12
C SER A 178 3.33 6.75 0.34
N ASP A 179 3.27 8.05 0.57
CA ASP A 179 4.29 8.73 1.38
C ASP A 179 4.03 8.58 2.89
N ALA A 180 2.93 7.92 3.31
CA ALA A 180 2.64 7.64 4.71
C ALA A 180 3.67 6.67 5.29
N ALA A 181 3.85 6.74 6.61
CA ALA A 181 4.79 5.88 7.33
C ALA A 181 4.32 4.42 7.47
N GLY A 182 3.02 4.17 7.34
CA GLY A 182 2.42 2.83 7.50
C GLY A 182 1.33 2.52 6.47
N PHE A 183 1.26 3.23 5.34
CA PHE A 183 0.15 3.22 4.37
C PHE A 183 -1.26 3.49 4.94
N GLU A 184 -1.79 2.59 5.78
CA GLU A 184 -2.97 2.76 6.62
C GLU A 184 -2.68 3.59 7.87
N ARG A 185 -3.74 4.15 8.48
CA ARG A 185 -3.61 4.97 9.70
C ARG A 185 -3.06 4.16 10.87
N GLY A 186 -2.25 4.81 11.70
CA GLY A 186 -1.67 4.24 12.91
C GLY A 186 -2.19 4.91 14.19
N PRO A 187 -2.37 4.18 15.31
CA PRO A 187 -2.21 2.73 15.47
C PRO A 187 -3.17 1.87 14.61
N ALA A 188 -2.75 0.67 14.22
CA ALA A 188 -3.56 -0.23 13.39
C ALA A 188 -4.87 -0.67 14.06
N THR A 189 -4.91 -0.69 15.40
CA THR A 189 -6.11 -0.99 16.19
C THR A 189 -6.55 0.24 16.98
N GLY A 190 -7.86 0.40 17.15
CA GLY A 190 -8.45 1.50 17.89
C GLY A 190 -9.95 1.58 17.65
N ALA A 191 -10.67 2.38 18.43
CA ALA A 191 -12.14 2.51 18.30
C ALA A 191 -12.61 3.02 16.92
N TYR A 192 -11.69 3.58 16.13
CA TYR A 192 -11.92 4.07 14.78
C TYR A 192 -11.85 2.96 13.72
N ASN A 193 -11.16 1.84 13.97
CA ASN A 193 -11.05 0.72 13.04
C ASN A 193 -11.95 -0.44 13.53
N PRO A 194 -12.65 -1.15 12.62
CA PRO A 194 -13.14 -2.48 12.94
C PRO A 194 -11.98 -3.34 13.48
N PRO A 195 -12.20 -4.14 14.53
CA PRO A 195 -11.11 -4.92 15.17
C PRO A 195 -10.42 -5.89 14.20
N ASP A 196 -11.10 -6.22 13.10
CA ASP A 196 -10.78 -7.33 12.21
C ASP A 196 -10.29 -6.89 10.83
N VAL A 197 -10.08 -5.58 10.63
CA VAL A 197 -9.67 -5.01 9.34
C VAL A 197 -8.29 -4.37 9.46
N SER A 198 -7.34 -4.90 8.70
CA SER A 198 -6.02 -4.32 8.47
C SER A 198 -5.70 -4.39 6.98
N ILE A 199 -5.37 -3.25 6.38
CA ILE A 199 -5.01 -3.19 4.96
C ILE A 199 -3.75 -4.04 4.71
N HIS A 200 -2.75 -3.99 5.59
CA HIS A 200 -1.54 -4.79 5.45
C HIS A 200 -1.81 -6.27 5.35
N GLN A 201 -2.65 -6.81 6.23
CA GLN A 201 -2.92 -8.25 6.28
C GLN A 201 -3.65 -8.71 5.02
N TRP A 202 -4.65 -7.96 4.58
CA TRP A 202 -5.42 -8.30 3.39
C TRP A 202 -4.59 -8.15 2.11
N ALA A 203 -3.86 -7.05 1.96
CA ALA A 203 -3.03 -6.81 0.78
C ALA A 203 -1.89 -7.83 0.68
N LEU A 204 -1.06 -7.96 1.72
CA LEU A 204 0.14 -8.80 1.66
C LEU A 204 -0.20 -10.29 1.75
N ALA A 205 -0.87 -10.72 2.83
CA ALA A 205 -1.14 -12.13 3.06
C ALA A 205 -2.37 -12.63 2.28
N GLY A 206 -3.41 -11.80 2.16
CA GLY A 206 -4.63 -12.18 1.44
C GLY A 206 -4.44 -12.19 -0.08
N TRP A 207 -3.88 -11.11 -0.63
CA TRP A 207 -3.88 -10.88 -2.08
C TRP A 207 -2.52 -11.04 -2.76
N GLY A 208 -1.42 -11.02 -2.00
CA GLY A 208 -0.06 -10.96 -2.57
C GLY A 208 0.23 -9.60 -3.21
N MET A 209 -0.51 -8.56 -2.82
CA MET A 209 -0.38 -7.20 -3.34
C MET A 209 0.67 -6.42 -2.53
N PRO A 210 1.77 -5.97 -3.15
CA PRO A 210 2.84 -5.29 -2.44
C PRO A 210 2.45 -3.89 -1.96
N ILE A 211 3.07 -3.47 -0.85
CA ILE A 211 2.88 -2.16 -0.21
C ILE A 211 4.17 -1.35 -0.26
N GLY A 212 4.05 -0.09 -0.66
CA GLY A 212 5.10 0.92 -0.63
C GLY A 212 4.84 2.03 0.39
N GLU A 213 5.84 2.38 1.17
CA GLU A 213 5.73 3.37 2.26
C GLU A 213 6.84 4.40 2.16
N LEU A 214 6.63 5.58 2.76
CA LEU A 214 7.62 6.66 2.86
C LEU A 214 8.20 7.11 1.50
N PHE A 215 7.42 7.00 0.43
CA PHE A 215 7.80 7.57 -0.87
C PHE A 215 7.89 9.10 -0.79
N ASP A 216 8.86 9.71 -1.44
CA ASP A 216 8.82 11.17 -1.67
C ASP A 216 7.98 11.47 -2.91
N LEU A 217 6.77 12.00 -2.69
CA LEU A 217 5.79 12.30 -3.73
C LEU A 217 5.67 13.81 -4.04
N GLU A 218 6.50 14.67 -3.42
CA GLU A 218 6.34 16.12 -3.50
C GLU A 218 6.50 16.66 -4.93
N ALA A 219 7.65 16.35 -5.55
CA ALA A 219 7.94 16.78 -6.92
C ALA A 219 7.00 16.13 -7.94
N LEU A 220 6.59 14.88 -7.70
CA LEU A 220 5.64 14.19 -8.56
C LEU A 220 4.27 14.87 -8.53
N ALA A 221 3.76 15.19 -7.34
CA ALA A 221 2.47 15.86 -7.17
C ALA A 221 2.47 17.24 -7.85
N GLU A 222 3.56 18.01 -7.72
CA GLU A 222 3.71 19.28 -8.43
C GLU A 222 3.62 19.11 -9.95
N LYS A 223 4.36 18.14 -10.51
CA LYS A 223 4.35 17.89 -11.96
C LYS A 223 3.01 17.34 -12.46
N CYS A 224 2.31 16.54 -11.67
CA CYS A 224 0.95 16.09 -11.97
C CYS A 224 -0.03 17.27 -12.04
N ARG A 225 0.02 18.21 -11.08
CA ARG A 225 -0.81 19.43 -11.07
C ARG A 225 -0.52 20.34 -12.27
N GLU A 226 0.75 20.61 -12.55
CA GLU A 226 1.17 21.42 -13.70
C GLU A 226 0.61 20.88 -15.02
N ARG A 227 0.61 19.55 -15.16
CA ARG A 227 0.17 18.86 -16.39
C ARG A 227 -1.30 18.48 -16.39
N LYS A 228 -2.02 18.66 -15.27
CA LYS A 228 -3.39 18.16 -15.05
C LYS A 228 -3.50 16.67 -15.42
N ARG A 229 -2.51 15.88 -15.01
CA ARG A 229 -2.45 14.45 -15.30
C ARG A 229 -1.87 13.70 -14.12
N TRP A 230 -2.70 12.83 -13.56
CA TRP A 230 -2.42 12.07 -12.33
C TRP A 230 -1.89 10.66 -12.57
N THR A 231 -1.54 10.35 -13.82
CA THR A 231 -1.08 9.03 -14.25
C THR A 231 0.29 9.15 -14.90
N PHE A 232 1.17 8.19 -14.63
CA PHE A 232 2.55 8.18 -15.10
C PHE A 232 3.03 6.76 -15.34
N PHE A 233 4.10 6.61 -16.11
CA PHE A 233 4.81 5.34 -16.19
C PHE A 233 5.73 5.21 -14.98
N LEU A 234 5.67 4.08 -14.27
CA LEU A 234 6.49 3.82 -13.10
C LEU A 234 7.49 2.70 -13.42
N THR A 235 8.73 2.90 -12.98
CA THR A 235 9.71 1.81 -12.82
C THR A 235 10.19 1.79 -11.38
N SER A 236 10.05 0.66 -10.70
CA SER A 236 10.57 0.46 -9.34
C SER A 236 11.29 -0.88 -9.30
N THR A 237 12.60 -0.86 -9.12
CA THR A 237 13.43 -2.08 -9.14
C THR A 237 14.05 -2.30 -7.78
N PRO A 238 13.49 -3.21 -6.96
CA PRO A 238 14.06 -3.48 -5.65
C PRO A 238 15.47 -4.07 -5.78
N LEU A 239 16.28 -3.86 -4.74
CA LEU A 239 17.55 -4.56 -4.59
C LEU A 239 17.32 -6.08 -4.62
N LYS A 240 18.18 -6.77 -5.38
CA LYS A 240 18.19 -8.23 -5.42
C LYS A 240 18.85 -8.78 -4.16
N VAL A 241 18.03 -8.99 -3.13
CA VAL A 241 18.42 -9.60 -1.86
C VAL A 241 17.68 -10.93 -1.73
N PRO A 242 18.33 -12.08 -2.02
CA PRO A 242 17.70 -13.39 -1.94
C PRO A 242 17.06 -13.66 -0.57
N GLY A 243 15.75 -13.95 -0.57
CA GLY A 243 14.97 -14.15 0.68
C GLY A 243 14.79 -12.87 1.50
N GLY A 244 15.10 -11.70 0.91
CA GLY A 244 14.90 -10.41 1.53
C GLY A 244 13.41 -10.12 1.70
N VAL A 245 13.04 -9.53 2.82
CA VAL A 245 11.64 -9.26 3.18
C VAL A 245 11.11 -7.94 2.63
N ALA A 246 12.02 -7.00 2.36
CA ALA A 246 11.71 -5.68 1.84
C ALA A 246 12.94 -5.12 1.11
N SER A 247 12.73 -4.02 0.41
CA SER A 247 13.79 -3.31 -0.28
C SER A 247 13.47 -1.83 -0.36
N PRO A 248 14.47 -0.93 -0.37
CA PRO A 248 14.26 0.44 -0.83
C PRO A 248 13.64 0.40 -2.23
N GLY A 249 12.63 1.24 -2.48
CA GLY A 249 11.85 1.16 -3.73
C GLY A 249 12.68 1.36 -5.00
N ASN A 250 13.62 2.31 -4.99
CA ASN A 250 14.37 2.75 -6.18
C ASN A 250 13.41 3.04 -7.35
N ALA A 251 12.42 3.88 -7.07
CA ALA A 251 11.30 4.16 -7.95
C ALA A 251 11.49 5.45 -8.75
N VAL A 252 11.14 5.42 -10.03
CA VAL A 252 11.17 6.56 -10.95
C VAL A 252 9.82 6.67 -11.64
N ALA A 253 9.20 7.85 -11.53
CA ALA A 253 8.00 8.21 -12.26
C ALA A 253 8.36 9.01 -13.53
N ILE A 254 7.79 8.60 -14.67
CA ILE A 254 8.01 9.22 -15.99
C ILE A 254 6.68 9.82 -16.46
N LEU A 255 6.68 11.16 -16.60
CA LEU A 255 5.54 12.00 -16.97
C LEU A 255 5.71 12.60 -18.37
#